data_AF-A0A382C9Z4-F1
#
_entry.id   AF-A0A382C9Z4-F1
#
_cell.length_a   1.000
_cell.length_b   1.000
_cell.length_c   1.000
_cell.angle_alpha   90.00
_cell.angle_beta   90.00
_cell.angle_gamma   90.00
#
_symmetry.space_group_name_H-M   'P 1'
#
loop_
_entity.id
_entity.type
_entity.pdbx_description
1 polymer ?
#
loop_
_entity_poly.entity_id
_entity_poly.type
_entity_poly.pdbx_seq_one_letter_code
_entity_poly.pdbx_strand_id
1 'polypeptide(L)'
;MNYNQRAFIIGMIGDFLLQVIVHFHPKGDFAGLKSYFKIHGRFESLLIAGGMMYFFGILFDFLKLPKTSLNLSIYAAILDVLFRQFRLFPSLDGYYNALTYLESIIWAIIPINLPLFFKF
;
A
#
# COMPACT_ATOMS: atom_id res chain seq x y z
N MET A 1 18.09 -0.59 10.24
CA MET A 1 17.55 0.06 9.02
C MET A 1 16.88 1.41 9.32
N ASN A 2 16.79 2.31 8.34
CA ASN A 2 15.98 3.54 8.45
C ASN A 2 14.48 3.27 8.17
N TYR A 3 13.60 4.25 8.36
CA TYR A 3 12.16 4.09 8.15
C TYR A 3 11.83 3.64 6.71
N ASN A 4 12.43 4.28 5.69
CA ASN A 4 12.12 3.99 4.28
C ASN A 4 12.50 2.55 3.93
N GLN A 5 13.68 2.09 4.36
CA GLN A 5 14.10 0.70 4.19
C GLN A 5 13.13 -0.28 4.86
N ARG A 6 12.63 0.03 6.06
CA ARG A 6 11.61 -0.80 6.74
C ARG A 6 10.28 -0.79 5.98
N ALA A 7 9.88 0.37 5.45
CA ALA A 7 8.68 0.52 4.63
C ALA A 7 8.75 -0.34 3.37
N PHE A 8 9.91 -0.40 2.70
CA PHE A 8 10.12 -1.29 1.57
C PHE A 8 9.88 -2.76 1.92
N ILE A 9 10.52 -3.26 2.98
CA ILE A 9 10.37 -4.65 3.42
C ILE A 9 8.92 -4.93 3.82
N ILE A 10 8.28 -4.03 4.56
CA ILE A 10 6.88 -4.18 4.96
C ILE A 10 5.95 -4.19 3.74
N GLY A 11 6.20 -3.37 2.73
CA GLY A 11 5.45 -3.39 1.47
C GLY A 11 5.55 -4.75 0.77
N MET A 12 6.76 -5.31 0.67
CA MET A 12 6.97 -6.64 0.09
C MET A 12 6.28 -7.74 0.89
N ILE A 13 6.42 -7.74 2.22
CA ILE A 13 5.79 -8.75 3.08
C ILE A 13 4.25 -8.63 3.00
N GLY A 14 3.73 -7.41 3.01
CA GLY A 14 2.30 -7.14 2.89
C GLY A 14 1.73 -7.66 1.58
N ASP A 15 2.39 -7.37 0.45
CA ASP A 15 1.95 -7.87 -0.86
C ASP A 15 2.07 -9.39 -0.97
N PHE A 16 3.13 -10.00 -0.41
CA PHE A 16 3.25 -11.46 -0.36
C PHE A 16 2.07 -12.09 0.40
N LEU A 17 1.73 -11.57 1.57
CA LEU A 17 0.57 -12.03 2.35
C LEU A 17 -0.73 -11.82 1.59
N LEU A 18 -0.89 -10.69 0.90
CA LEU A 18 -2.07 -10.39 0.10
C LEU A 18 -2.21 -11.35 -1.08
N GLN A 19 -1.10 -11.70 -1.76
CA GLN A 19 -1.10 -12.71 -2.81
C GLN A 19 -1.56 -14.07 -2.29
N VAL A 20 -1.10 -14.49 -1.09
CA VAL A 20 -1.54 -15.74 -0.46
C VAL A 20 -3.03 -15.69 -0.15
N ILE A 21 -3.52 -14.61 0.47
CA ILE A 21 -4.95 -14.43 0.78
C ILE A 21 -5.79 -14.51 -0.49
N VAL A 22 -5.40 -13.77 -1.54
CA VAL A 22 -6.12 -13.73 -2.82
C VAL A 22 -6.10 -15.09 -3.52
N HIS A 23 -5.00 -15.84 -3.40
CA HIS A 23 -4.89 -17.18 -3.98
C HIS A 23 -5.88 -18.17 -3.37
N PHE A 24 -6.06 -18.13 -2.04
CA PHE A 24 -6.98 -19.02 -1.32
C PHE A 24 -8.39 -18.45 -1.17
N HIS A 25 -8.65 -17.23 -1.65
CA HIS A 25 -9.96 -16.61 -1.52
C HIS A 25 -11.02 -17.39 -2.30
N PRO A 26 -12.12 -17.85 -1.66
CA PRO A 26 -13.05 -18.81 -2.24
C PRO A 26 -13.92 -18.26 -3.39
N LYS A 27 -13.89 -16.95 -3.65
CA LYS A 27 -14.75 -16.29 -4.65
C LYS A 27 -14.02 -15.20 -5.44
N GLY A 28 -14.18 -15.25 -6.76
CA GLY A 28 -14.06 -14.11 -7.67
C GLY A 28 -12.72 -13.38 -7.68
N ASP A 29 -12.77 -12.14 -8.14
CA ASP A 29 -11.66 -11.20 -8.14
C ASP A 29 -11.73 -10.32 -6.89
N PHE A 30 -11.00 -10.71 -5.84
CA PHE A 30 -11.03 -10.08 -4.53
C PHE A 30 -10.57 -8.62 -4.62
N ALA A 31 -11.53 -7.68 -4.63
CA ALA A 31 -11.30 -6.25 -4.84
C ALA A 31 -10.40 -5.91 -6.05
N GLY A 32 -10.51 -6.68 -7.15
CA GLY A 32 -9.68 -6.48 -8.35
C GLY A 32 -8.24 -7.00 -8.24
N LEU A 33 -7.83 -7.53 -7.08
CA LEU A 33 -6.45 -7.92 -6.81
C LEU A 33 -6.03 -9.17 -7.58
N LYS A 34 -6.97 -10.08 -7.89
CA LYS A 34 -6.66 -11.26 -8.71
C LYS A 34 -6.33 -10.85 -10.13
N SER A 35 -7.03 -9.86 -10.69
CA SER A 35 -6.70 -9.29 -11.99
C SER A 35 -5.39 -8.51 -11.96
N TYR A 36 -5.18 -7.69 -10.94
CA TYR A 36 -3.92 -6.96 -10.73
C TYR A 36 -2.70 -7.90 -10.72
N PHE A 37 -2.75 -8.97 -9.92
CA PHE A 37 -1.66 -9.96 -9.85
C PHE A 37 -1.48 -10.76 -11.15
N LYS A 38 -2.52 -10.88 -11.98
CA LYS A 38 -2.40 -11.50 -13.30
C LYS A 38 -1.66 -10.60 -14.30
N ILE A 39 -1.83 -9.28 -14.18
CA ILE A 39 -1.18 -8.30 -15.06
C ILE A 39 0.32 -8.20 -14.74
N HIS A 40 0.65 -7.98 -13.46
CA HIS A 40 2.02 -7.72 -13.03
C HIS A 40 2.78 -9.01 -12.67
N GLY A 41 2.08 -10.10 -12.34
CA GLY A 41 2.73 -11.30 -11.83
C GLY A 41 3.29 -11.12 -10.41
N ARG A 42 3.72 -12.23 -9.82
CA ARG A 42 4.04 -12.31 -8.37
C ARG A 42 5.25 -11.49 -7.95
N PHE A 43 6.31 -11.51 -8.75
CA PHE A 43 7.57 -10.85 -8.39
C PHE A 43 7.52 -9.35 -8.64
N GLU A 44 6.93 -8.92 -9.76
CA GLU A 44 6.76 -7.50 -10.06
C GLU A 44 5.85 -6.82 -9.02
N SER A 45 4.74 -7.44 -8.64
CA SER A 45 3.83 -6.86 -7.65
C SER A 45 4.50 -6.64 -6.28
N LEU A 46 5.36 -7.57 -5.86
CA LEU A 46 6.16 -7.42 -4.63
C LEU A 46 7.06 -6.18 -4.70
N LEU A 47 7.76 -6.01 -5.83
CA LEU A 47 8.65 -4.88 -6.04
C LEU A 47 7.88 -3.56 -6.16
N ILE A 48 6.71 -3.56 -6.79
CA ILE A 48 5.81 -2.40 -6.86
C ILE A 48 5.38 -2.01 -5.44
N ALA A 49 4.87 -2.96 -4.64
CA ALA A 49 4.40 -2.68 -3.29
C ALA A 49 5.53 -2.16 -2.37
N GLY A 50 6.69 -2.83 -2.38
CA GLY A 50 7.87 -2.37 -1.64
C GLY A 50 8.35 -1.01 -2.12
N GLY A 51 8.49 -0.82 -3.42
CA GLY A 51 8.94 0.42 -4.04
C GLY A 51 8.03 1.61 -3.74
N MET A 52 6.72 1.42 -3.82
CA MET A 52 5.73 2.45 -3.50
C MET A 52 5.81 2.87 -2.03
N MET A 53 5.92 1.90 -1.11
CA MET A 53 6.09 2.18 0.31
C MET A 53 7.38 2.94 0.62
N TYR A 54 8.49 2.58 -0.04
CA TYR A 54 9.76 3.29 0.07
C TYR A 54 9.65 4.72 -0.47
N PHE A 55 9.02 4.89 -1.63
CA PHE A 55 8.81 6.17 -2.28
C PHE A 55 7.93 7.11 -1.44
N PHE A 56 6.86 6.60 -0.84
CA PHE A 56 6.05 7.37 0.12
C PHE A 56 6.83 7.80 1.35
N GLY A 57 7.73 6.96 1.85
CA GLY A 57 8.65 7.33 2.92
C GLY A 57 9.55 8.51 2.53
N ILE A 58 10.12 8.49 1.32
CA ILE A 58 10.92 9.60 0.77
C ILE A 58 10.07 10.86 0.60
N LEU A 59 8.87 10.74 0.03
CA LEU A 59 7.97 11.88 -0.15
C LEU A 59 7.60 12.53 1.19
N PHE A 60 7.40 11.73 2.23
CA PHE A 60 7.17 12.25 3.57
C PHE A 60 8.41 12.96 4.14
N ASP A 61 9.62 12.48 3.87
CA ASP A 61 10.87 13.12 4.31
C ASP A 61 11.00 14.56 3.79
N PHE A 62 10.53 14.83 2.56
CA PHE A 62 10.54 16.18 2.00
C PHE A 62 9.67 17.18 2.78
N LEU A 63 8.64 16.70 3.49
CA LEU A 63 7.78 17.55 4.33
C LEU A 63 8.49 18.02 5.60
N LYS A 64 9.64 17.42 5.95
CA LYS A 64 10.41 17.70 7.19
C LYS A 64 9.57 17.59 8.48
N LEU A 65 8.50 16.81 8.44
CA LEU A 65 7.63 16.54 9.60
C LEU A 65 8.17 15.35 10.40
N PRO A 66 7.94 15.30 11.73
CA PRO A 66 8.29 14.13 12.51
C PRO A 66 7.43 12.93 12.10
N LYS A 67 8.03 11.75 11.98
CA LYS A 67 7.34 10.48 11.67
C LYS A 67 6.58 9.93 12.87
N THR A 68 5.60 10.69 13.35
CA THR A 68 4.65 10.20 14.34
C THR A 68 3.54 9.42 13.64
N SER A 69 2.89 8.50 14.37
CA SER A 69 1.77 7.75 13.80
C SER A 69 0.65 8.66 13.29
N LEU A 70 0.36 9.76 14.00
CA LEU A 70 -0.63 10.74 13.57
C LEU A 70 -0.27 11.39 12.22
N ASN A 71 0.95 11.90 12.09
CA ASN A 71 1.38 12.58 10.85
C ASN A 71 1.39 11.63 9.66
N LEU A 72 1.86 10.39 9.87
CA LEU A 72 1.86 9.36 8.85
C LEU A 72 0.45 8.93 8.45
N SER A 73 -0.49 8.88 9.40
CA SER A 73 -1.89 8.53 9.12
C SER A 73 -2.60 9.61 8.32
N ILE A 74 -2.38 10.89 8.66
CA ILE A 74 -2.90 12.03 7.88
C ILE A 74 -2.30 11.99 6.46
N TYR A 75 -1.00 11.77 6.36
CA TYR A 75 -0.31 11.65 5.07
C TYR A 75 -0.85 10.50 4.21
N ALA A 76 -1.03 9.32 4.80
CA ALA A 76 -1.62 8.16 4.13
C ALA A 76 -3.03 8.43 3.61
N ALA A 77 -3.87 9.08 4.42
CA ALA A 77 -5.22 9.44 4.02
C ALA A 77 -5.24 10.42 2.84
N ILE A 78 -4.37 11.45 2.87
CA ILE A 78 -4.23 12.40 1.76
C ILE A 78 -3.79 11.68 0.48
N LEU A 79 -2.77 10.81 0.58
CA LEU A 79 -2.30 10.04 -0.57
C LEU A 79 -3.41 9.15 -1.15
N ASP A 80 -4.12 8.39 -0.31
CA ASP A 80 -5.20 7.50 -0.77
C ASP A 80 -6.28 8.28 -1.53
N VAL A 81 -6.73 9.41 -0.97
CA VAL A 81 -7.73 10.29 -1.61
C VAL A 81 -7.23 10.77 -2.97
N LEU A 82 -5.98 11.25 -3.06
CA LEU A 82 -5.41 11.71 -4.33
C LEU A 82 -5.30 10.57 -5.35
N PHE A 83 -4.79 9.41 -4.94
CA PHE A 83 -4.56 8.27 -5.82
C PHE A 83 -5.85 7.77 -6.43
N ARG A 84 -6.91 7.75 -5.61
CA ARG A 84 -8.23 7.30 -6.00
C ARG A 84 -8.98 8.34 -6.83
N GLN A 85 -8.92 9.62 -6.45
CA GLN A 85 -9.56 10.71 -7.18
C GLN A 85 -9.00 10.82 -8.61
N PHE A 86 -7.68 10.70 -8.76
CA PHE A 86 -7.00 10.84 -10.04
C PHE A 86 -6.76 9.51 -10.76
N ARG A 87 -7.15 8.38 -10.16
CA ARG A 87 -6.90 7.01 -10.67
C ARG A 87 -5.46 6.85 -11.16
N LEU A 88 -4.49 7.22 -10.32
CA LEU A 88 -3.07 7.25 -10.71
C LEU A 88 -2.56 5.89 -11.19
N PHE A 89 -3.17 4.80 -10.72
CA PHE A 89 -2.92 3.44 -11.21
C PHE A 89 -4.19 2.80 -11.75
N PRO A 90 -4.40 2.85 -13.08
CA PRO A 90 -5.56 2.20 -13.70
C PRO A 90 -5.62 0.68 -13.46
N SER A 91 -4.48 0.03 -13.21
CA SER A 91 -4.44 -1.39 -12.85
C SER A 91 -5.10 -1.71 -11.50
N LEU A 92 -5.36 -0.69 -10.67
CA LEU A 92 -6.08 -0.79 -9.40
C LEU A 92 -7.55 -0.35 -9.50
N ASP A 93 -8.11 -0.14 -10.70
CA ASP A 93 -9.52 0.27 -10.86
C ASP A 93 -10.51 -0.69 -10.17
N GLY A 94 -10.23 -1.99 -10.18
CA GLY A 94 -11.04 -2.96 -9.43
C GLY A 94 -11.05 -2.68 -7.92
N TYR A 95 -9.92 -2.27 -7.35
CA TYR A 95 -9.80 -1.88 -5.95
C TYR A 95 -10.53 -0.56 -5.67
N TYR A 96 -10.33 0.45 -6.52
CA TYR A 96 -10.99 1.76 -6.39
C TYR A 96 -12.53 1.68 -6.48
N ASN A 97 -13.05 0.72 -7.23
CA ASN A 97 -14.49 0.52 -7.37
C ASN A 97 -15.07 -0.40 -6.27
N ALA A 98 -14.27 -1.27 -5.66
CA ALA A 98 -14.73 -2.26 -4.70
C ALA A 98 -14.87 -1.74 -3.27
N LEU A 99 -13.99 -0.83 -2.84
CA LEU A 99 -13.96 -0.31 -1.46
C LEU A 99 -14.61 1.06 -1.36
N THR A 100 -15.15 1.43 -0.22
CA THR A 100 -15.49 2.84 0.10
C THR A 100 -14.21 3.66 0.37
N TYR A 101 -14.30 5.00 0.35
CA TYR A 101 -13.15 5.86 0.69
C TYR A 101 -12.61 5.56 2.08
N LEU A 102 -13.49 5.35 3.07
CA LEU A 102 -13.08 5.08 4.44
C LEU A 102 -12.30 3.76 4.55
N GLU A 103 -12.79 2.69 3.92
CA GLU A 103 -12.11 1.40 3.91
C GLU A 103 -10.73 1.51 3.25
N SER A 104 -10.65 2.20 2.11
CA SER A 104 -9.38 2.41 1.40
C SER A 104 -8.37 3.18 2.23
N ILE A 105 -8.80 4.27 2.88
CA ILE A 105 -7.95 5.06 3.78
C ILE A 105 -7.43 4.21 4.94
N ILE A 106 -8.25 3.35 5.53
CA ILE A 106 -7.80 2.43 6.59
C ILE A 106 -6.70 1.50 6.05
N TRP A 107 -6.90 0.94 4.85
CA TRP A 107 -5.92 0.08 4.20
C TRP A 107 -4.65 0.81 3.77
N ALA A 108 -4.67 2.13 3.58
CA ALA A 108 -3.49 2.94 3.35
C ALA A 108 -2.74 3.30 4.66
N ILE A 109 -3.48 3.59 5.73
CA ILE A 109 -2.93 4.00 7.03
C ILE A 109 -2.13 2.86 7.67
N ILE A 110 -2.67 1.63 7.66
CA ILE A 110 -2.06 0.46 8.30
C ILE A 110 -0.62 0.25 7.81
N PRO A 111 -0.34 0.00 6.51
CA PRO A 111 1.00 -0.30 6.04
C PRO A 111 1.96 0.87 6.24
N ILE A 112 1.52 2.12 6.12
CA ILE A 112 2.35 3.31 6.34
C ILE A 112 2.80 3.44 7.81
N ASN A 113 2.00 2.96 8.77
CA ASN A 113 2.35 3.02 10.17
C ASN A 113 3.22 1.85 10.67
N LEU A 114 3.06 0.65 10.09
CA LEU A 114 3.79 -0.55 10.52
C LEU A 114 5.32 -0.36 10.66
N PRO A 115 6.03 0.38 9.79
CA PRO A 115 7.48 0.58 9.90
C PRO A 115 7.94 1.33 11.16
N LEU A 116 7.03 1.96 11.90
CA LEU A 116 7.33 2.54 13.22
C LEU A 116 7.50 1.48 14.32
N PHE A 117 6.81 0.35 14.19
CA PHE A 117 6.69 -0.64 15.26
C PHE A 117 7.66 -1.81 15.10
N PHE A 118 8.13 -2.06 13.88
CA PHE A 118 9.07 -3.13 13.62
C PHE A 118 10.53 -2.65 13.61
N LYS A 119 11.39 -3.43 14.25
CA LYS A 119 12.84 -3.21 14.30
C LYS A 119 13.54 -4.44 13.73
N PHE A 120 13.63 -4.48 12.41
CA PHE A 120 14.53 -5.37 11.69
C PHE A 120 15.62 -4.53 11.02
#